data_AF-A0A2X2HH85-F1
#
_entry.id   AF-A0A2X2HH85-F1
#
_cell.length_a   1.000
_cell.length_b   1.000
_cell.length_c   1.000
_cell.angle_alpha   90.00
_cell.angle_beta   90.00
_cell.angle_gamma   90.00
#
_symmetry.space_group_name_H-M   'P 1'
#
loop_
_entity.id
_entity.type
_entity.pdbx_description
1 polymer ?
#
loop_
_entity_poly.entity_id
_entity_poly.type
_entity_poly.pdbx_seq_one_letter_code
_entity_poly.pdbx_strand_id
1 'polypeptide(L)'
;MKKAGLLFLVMIVIAVVAAGIGYWKLTGEESDTLRKIVLEECLPNQQQNQNPSPCAEVKPNAGYVVLKDLNGPLQYLLMPTYRINGTESR
;
A
#
# COMPACT_ATOMS: atom_id res chain seq x y z
N MET A 1 -27.70 1.94 -41.62
CA MET A 1 -27.43 0.68 -40.89
C MET A 1 -25.97 0.55 -40.41
N LYS A 2 -24.96 0.82 -41.26
CA LYS A 2 -23.53 0.70 -40.88
C LYS A 2 -23.08 1.62 -39.71
N LYS A 3 -23.57 2.86 -39.67
CA LYS A 3 -23.25 3.84 -38.60
C LYS A 3 -23.82 3.45 -37.23
N ALA A 4 -25.03 2.91 -37.21
CA ALA A 4 -25.67 2.44 -35.97
C ALA A 4 -24.96 1.20 -35.40
N GLY A 5 -24.55 0.26 -36.27
CA GLY A 5 -23.73 -0.88 -35.86
C GLY A 5 -22.35 -0.47 -35.35
N LEU A 6 -21.73 0.54 -35.96
CA LEU A 6 -20.45 1.09 -35.48
C LEU A 6 -20.59 1.76 -34.11
N LEU A 7 -21.63 2.56 -33.89
CA LEU A 7 -21.90 3.19 -32.59
C LEU A 7 -22.16 2.15 -31.50
N PHE A 8 -22.86 1.06 -31.83
CA PHE A 8 -23.11 -0.03 -30.89
C PHE A 8 -21.81 -0.76 -30.49
N LEU A 9 -20.92 -1.02 -31.45
CA LEU A 9 -19.60 -1.60 -31.16
C LEU A 9 -18.74 -0.71 -30.27
N VAL A 10 -18.72 0.60 -30.53
CA VAL A 10 -17.97 1.56 -29.71
C VAL A 10 -18.47 1.56 -28.26
N MET A 11 -19.78 1.50 -28.04
CA MET A 11 -20.36 1.44 -26.69
C MET A 11 -19.96 0.17 -25.94
N ILE A 12 -19.92 -0.98 -26.63
CA ILE A 12 -19.46 -2.24 -26.03
C ILE A 12 -17.99 -2.14 -25.62
N VAL A 13 -17.14 -1.59 -26.48
CA VAL A 13 -15.71 -1.40 -26.18
C VAL A 13 -15.53 -0.52 -24.95
N ILE A 14 -16.26 0.58 -24.84
CA ILE A 14 -16.21 1.48 -23.68
C ILE A 14 -16.63 0.75 -22.40
N ALA A 15 -17.70 -0.04 -22.45
CA ALA A 15 -18.17 -0.81 -21.30
C ALA A 15 -17.15 -1.85 -20.83
N VAL A 16 -16.49 -2.57 -21.76
CA VAL A 16 -15.45 -3.55 -21.45
C VAL A 16 -14.22 -2.88 -20.83
N VAL A 17 -13.79 -1.74 -21.37
CA VAL A 17 -12.66 -0.98 -20.82
C VAL A 17 -12.97 -0.48 -19.40
N ALA A 18 -14.16 0.06 -19.16
CA ALA A 18 -14.57 0.54 -17.85
C ALA A 18 -14.61 -0.61 -16.82
N ALA A 19 -15.14 -1.77 -17.21
CA ALA A 19 -15.16 -2.96 -16.35
C ALA A 19 -13.75 -3.48 -16.04
N GLY A 20 -12.85 -3.49 -17.03
CA GLY A 20 -11.45 -3.90 -16.84
C GLY A 20 -10.68 -2.99 -15.88
N ILE A 21 -10.84 -1.66 -16.00
CA ILE A 21 -10.23 -0.70 -15.09
C ILE A 21 -10.79 -0.84 -13.66
N GLY A 22 -12.11 -1.00 -13.53
CA GLY A 22 -12.76 -1.23 -12.23
C GLY A 22 -12.26 -2.49 -11.54
N TYR A 23 -12.12 -3.59 -12.30
CA TYR A 23 -11.60 -4.86 -11.78
C TYR A 23 -10.16 -4.75 -11.29
N TRP A 24 -9.28 -4.07 -12.04
CA TRP A 24 -7.87 -3.89 -11.66
C TRP A 24 -7.72 -3.09 -10.36
N LYS A 25 -8.54 -2.04 -10.17
CA LYS A 25 -8.52 -1.22 -8.96
C LYS A 25 -9.00 -1.99 -7.71
N LEU A 26 -9.94 -2.93 -7.87
CA LEU A 26 -10.48 -3.73 -6.78
C LEU A 26 -9.59 -4.93 -6.41
N THR A 27 -8.80 -5.44 -7.37
CA THR A 27 -7.92 -6.60 -7.18
C THR A 27 -6.45 -6.22 -6.96
N GLY A 28 -6.11 -4.94 -7.06
CA GLY A 28 -4.81 -4.44 -6.66
C GLY A 28 -4.60 -4.69 -5.16
N GLU A 29 -3.84 -5.72 -4.84
CA GLU A 29 -3.44 -6.07 -3.48
C GLU A 29 -2.72 -4.87 -2.85
N GLU A 30 -3.28 -4.29 -1.79
CA GLU A 30 -2.61 -3.28 -0.96
C GLU A 30 -1.49 -3.94 -0.14
N SER A 31 -0.49 -4.48 -0.83
CA SER A 31 0.72 -5.06 -0.25
C SER A 31 1.62 -4.00 0.41
N ASP A 32 1.35 -2.71 0.17
CA ASP A 32 2.15 -1.59 0.65
C ASP A 32 1.57 -0.91 1.91
N THR A 33 0.47 -1.41 2.50
CA THR A 33 -0.16 -0.75 3.68
C THR A 33 0.79 -0.65 4.85
N LEU A 34 1.46 -1.75 5.23
CA LEU A 34 2.46 -1.74 6.31
C LEU A 34 3.59 -0.77 5.98
N ARG A 35 4.02 -0.72 4.72
CA ARG A 35 5.07 0.20 4.29
C ARG A 35 4.64 1.67 4.37
N LYS A 36 3.42 2.00 3.94
CA LYS A 36 2.85 3.35 4.06
C LYS A 36 2.84 3.78 5.53
N ILE A 37 2.37 2.93 6.45
CA ILE A 37 2.37 3.24 7.89
C ILE A 37 3.79 3.55 8.38
N VAL A 38 4.77 2.71 8.03
CA VAL A 38 6.15 2.92 8.50
C VAL A 38 6.77 4.19 7.91
N LEU A 39 6.68 4.38 6.60
CA LEU A 39 7.41 5.42 5.88
C LEU A 39 6.69 6.77 5.86
N GLU A 40 5.36 6.79 5.85
CA GLU A 40 4.55 8.00 5.72
C GLU A 40 3.94 8.46 7.05
N GLU A 41 3.87 7.60 8.06
CA GLU A 41 3.35 7.98 9.38
C GLU A 41 4.44 7.92 10.46
N CYS A 42 4.96 6.72 10.78
CA CYS A 42 5.85 6.55 11.92
C CYS A 42 7.16 7.32 11.78
N LEU A 43 7.82 7.21 10.63
CA LEU A 43 9.11 7.85 10.38
C LEU A 43 9.02 9.40 10.39
N PRO A 44 8.12 10.04 9.62
CA PRO A 44 8.01 11.50 9.66
C PRO A 44 7.51 12.03 11.00
N ASN A 45 6.59 11.32 11.68
CA ASN A 45 6.13 11.74 13.00
C ASN A 45 7.25 11.69 14.05
N GLN A 46 8.12 10.68 13.97
CA GLN A 46 9.31 10.59 14.82
C GLN A 46 10.30 11.73 14.53
N GLN A 47 10.48 12.10 13.26
CA GLN A 47 11.41 13.17 12.87
C GLN A 47 10.89 14.56 13.25
N GLN A 48 9.59 14.80 13.08
CA GLN A 48 8.98 16.10 13.28
C GLN A 48 8.59 16.36 14.74
N ASN A 49 8.00 15.36 15.40
CA ASN A 49 7.36 15.50 16.70
C ASN A 49 8.04 14.67 17.80
N GLN A 50 9.13 13.98 17.46
CA GLN A 50 9.80 13.01 18.35
C GLN A 50 8.84 11.94 18.90
N ASN A 51 7.77 11.65 18.16
CA ASN A 51 6.71 10.74 18.56
C ASN A 51 6.65 9.54 17.62
N PRO A 52 6.84 8.30 18.12
CA PRO A 52 6.83 7.11 17.28
C PRO A 52 5.43 6.66 16.84
N SER A 53 4.35 7.17 17.45
CA SER A 53 2.97 6.75 17.17
C SER A 53 2.64 6.91 15.67
N PRO A 54 2.00 5.91 15.02
CA PRO A 54 1.36 4.71 15.59
C PRO A 54 2.29 3.53 15.91
N CYS A 55 3.58 3.64 15.58
CA CYS A 55 4.57 2.62 15.94
C CYS A 55 4.88 2.69 17.45
N ALA A 56 5.32 1.56 18.01
CA ALA A 56 5.77 1.48 19.39
C ALA A 56 7.17 2.08 19.55
N GLU A 57 8.04 1.91 18.56
CA GLU A 57 9.39 2.47 18.55
C GLU A 57 9.84 2.76 17.11
N VAL A 58 10.60 3.84 16.93
CA VAL A 58 11.20 4.23 15.64
C VAL A 58 12.66 4.61 15.89
N LYS A 59 13.60 3.92 15.23
CA LYS A 59 15.05 4.19 15.32
C LYS A 59 15.63 4.42 13.93
N PRO A 60 15.52 5.64 13.39
CA PRO A 60 15.99 5.96 12.04
C PRO A 60 17.50 5.70 11.87
N ASN A 61 18.29 6.02 12.91
CA ASN A 61 19.74 5.82 12.90
C ASN A 61 20.16 4.34 12.88
N ALA A 62 19.31 3.45 13.40
CA ALA A 62 19.51 2.01 13.38
C ALA A 62 18.76 1.33 12.21
N GLY A 63 17.97 2.09 11.45
CA GLY A 63 17.30 1.63 10.25
C GLY A 63 16.03 0.81 10.46
N TYR A 64 15.40 0.83 11.64
CA TYR A 64 14.22 -0.01 11.93
C TYR A 64 13.10 0.71 12.70
N VAL A 65 11.91 0.10 12.67
CA VAL A 65 10.74 0.43 13.50
C VAL A 65 10.14 -0.82 14.12
N VAL A 66 9.44 -0.64 15.24
CA VAL A 66 8.64 -1.68 15.91
C VAL A 66 7.19 -1.26 15.87
N LEU A 67 6.36 -2.04 15.20
CA LEU A 67 4.92 -1.80 15.05
C LEU A 67 4.11 -2.88 15.79
N LYS A 68 3.06 -2.49 16.51
CA LYS A 68 2.15 -3.46 17.13
C LYS A 68 1.32 -4.13 16.03
N ASP A 69 1.34 -5.46 15.98
CA ASP A 69 0.50 -6.22 15.06
C ASP A 69 -0.97 -6.19 15.52
N LEU A 70 -1.91 -6.21 14.59
CA LEU A 70 -3.33 -6.34 14.90
C LEU A 70 -3.66 -7.77 15.34
N ASN A 71 -2.93 -8.75 14.84
CA ASN A 71 -3.12 -10.16 15.13
C ASN A 71 -2.30 -10.55 16.37
N GLY A 72 -3.00 -10.83 17.48
CA GLY A 72 -2.39 -11.31 18.72
C GLY A 72 -2.08 -10.21 19.74
N PRO A 73 -2.30 -10.44 21.03
CA PRO A 73 -2.22 -9.40 22.06
C PRO A 73 -0.80 -8.86 22.27
N LEU A 74 0.22 -9.67 22.02
CA LEU A 74 1.64 -9.35 22.29
C LEU A 74 2.53 -9.40 21.04
N GLN A 75 1.95 -9.58 19.86
CA GLN A 75 2.71 -9.66 18.62
C GLN A 75 3.15 -8.27 18.15
N TYR A 76 4.42 -8.15 17.77
CA TYR A 76 5.02 -6.96 17.20
C TYR A 76 5.78 -7.32 15.92
N LEU A 77 5.79 -6.38 14.98
CA LEU A 77 6.48 -6.47 13.70
C LEU A 77 7.71 -5.56 13.73
N LEU A 78 8.85 -6.12 13.34
CA LEU A 78 10.07 -5.35 13.10
C LEU A 78 10.19 -5.11 11.59
N MET A 79 10.22 -3.84 11.20
CA MET A 79 10.30 -3.43 9.80
C MET A 79 11.42 -2.40 9.59
N PRO A 80 12.06 -2.38 8.41
CA PRO A 80 13.07 -1.39 8.09
C PRO A 80 12.46 0.00 7.85
N THR A 81 13.22 1.05 8.13
CA THR A 81 12.86 2.45 7.77
C THR A 81 13.17 2.78 6.30
N TYR A 82 13.49 1.76 5.50
CA TYR A 82 13.84 1.87 4.09
C TYR A 82 13.27 0.67 3.33
N ARG A 83 13.30 0.72 2.00
CA ARG A 83 12.59 -0.21 1.13
C ARG A 83 13.30 -1.56 1.07
N ILE A 84 12.80 -2.56 1.79
CA ILE A 84 13.10 -3.99 1.61
C ILE A 84 11.77 -4.71 1.39
N ASN A 85 11.64 -5.46 0.30
CA ASN A 85 10.38 -6.11 -0.06
C ASN A 85 10.19 -7.46 0.68
N GLY A 86 11.28 -8.12 1.07
CA GLY A 86 11.25 -9.40 1.75
C GLY A 86 12.59 -10.13 1.66
N THR A 87 12.56 -11.44 1.95
CA THR A 87 13.74 -12.33 1.91
C THR A 87 14.39 -12.43 0.53
N GLU A 88 13.67 -12.06 -0.51
CA GLU A 88 14.11 -12.04 -1.90
C GLU A 88 14.99 -10.82 -2.24
N SER A 89 15.02 -9.81 -1.37
CA SER A 89 15.88 -8.63 -1.53
C SER A 89 17.33 -9.01 -1.19
N ARG A 90 18.17 -9.13 -2.22
CA ARG A 90 19.63 -9.32 -2.09
C ARG A 90 20.39 -8.00 -2.08
#